data_AF-A0A938IBI8-F1
#
_entry.id   AF-A0A938IBI8-F1
#
_cell.length_a   1.000
_cell.length_b   1.000
_cell.length_c   1.000
_cell.angle_alpha   90.00
_cell.angle_beta   90.00
_cell.angle_gamma   90.00
#
_symmetry.space_group_name_H-M   'P 1'
#
loop_
_entity.id
_entity.type
_entity.pdbx_description
1 polymer ?
#
loop_
_entity_poly.entity_id
_entity_poly.type
_entity_poly.pdbx_seq_one_letter_code
_entity_poly.pdbx_strand_id
1 'polypeptide(L)'
;MSTSLTSDRGANLEVDKARAQYLAEGAVESAKAAAATAVANWQTVPTSGYCSIDGSSAPYTITPTGFDTITADASGVQTIVTGYQIEGQAVVNGVTQTSRRIINTEATPIFQFTVFYDNDLEIQPGPNMTLTGRVHSNGNLHIGTNNGSTLTVNSNYLHAVGNIYRSRKDSPGTSDGAVRIRKWVTNPWNGAEPVAYKAMQSKSQMTAAGVATTSGYDSNFKNGFDLNGDSDFEDIGDFFGFLEGSQEYWGPPSGYSAPDDVSTVKTGEHGLAEALVPSLGSTAMFEEVTGGDYELIGGEYVATAPGTGTHSKGYFHDNAGLSIIGKANGTWKAYDAAGADITASLAATVSSKSFYNAFQAGGTANKVKVLDIDVNKLTLSGKFPANGLIYVSSYGQGTGLQSGGFRLSNGSTLPAKMTVVSDGPAYIKGNFNTIGKKGAAVIADAVNLLSNSWNDTKAKGTLPAATNTTYNVAMIAGINETTVGKYNGGLENLPRFHENWSGKTCSIAGSLVNLWFSQFATGKWSIGGDFYSAPQRVWAYDTAFNNVANLPPFTPMVVQASDVVS
;
A
#
# COMPACT_ATOMS: atom_id res chain seq x y z
N MET A 1 -45.03 -44.86 34.82
CA MET A 1 -44.59 -43.48 35.15
C MET A 1 -43.07 -43.35 35.32
N SER A 2 -42.32 -44.37 35.75
CA SER A 2 -40.85 -44.21 35.89
C SER A 2 -40.10 -44.15 34.55
N THR A 3 -40.59 -44.81 33.50
CA THR A 3 -39.95 -44.85 32.17
C THR A 3 -40.09 -43.56 31.35
N SER A 4 -41.21 -42.81 31.49
CA SER A 4 -41.38 -41.53 30.78
C SER A 4 -40.54 -40.41 31.39
N LEU A 5 -40.41 -40.36 32.72
CA LEU A 5 -39.57 -39.39 33.43
C LEU A 5 -38.08 -39.56 33.14
N THR A 6 -37.60 -40.80 32.92
CA THR A 6 -36.22 -41.06 32.48
C THR A 6 -35.98 -40.68 31.03
N SER A 7 -36.98 -40.84 30.15
CA SER A 7 -36.90 -40.41 28.75
C SER A 7 -36.80 -38.89 28.62
N ASP A 8 -37.60 -38.14 29.39
CA ASP A 8 -37.58 -36.67 29.38
C ASP A 8 -36.27 -36.09 29.94
N ARG A 9 -35.70 -36.70 30.99
CA ARG A 9 -34.40 -36.27 31.53
C ARG A 9 -33.25 -36.56 30.56
N GLY A 10 -33.30 -37.68 29.84
CA GLY A 10 -32.34 -37.98 28.79
C GLY A 10 -32.42 -36.98 27.64
N ALA A 11 -33.63 -36.67 27.17
CA ALA A 11 -33.84 -35.68 26.11
C ALA A 11 -33.35 -34.28 26.51
N ASN A 12 -33.65 -33.82 27.74
CA ASN A 12 -33.16 -32.53 28.24
C ASN A 12 -31.63 -32.48 28.34
N LEU A 13 -30.99 -33.55 28.79
CA LEU A 13 -29.53 -33.63 28.84
C LEU A 13 -28.90 -33.54 27.45
N GLU A 14 -29.47 -34.19 26.44
CA GLU A 14 -28.97 -34.11 25.06
C GLU A 14 -29.17 -32.72 24.44
N VAL A 15 -30.27 -32.03 24.76
CA VAL A 15 -30.48 -30.62 24.37
C VAL A 15 -29.46 -29.71 25.03
N ASP A 16 -29.22 -29.87 26.34
CA ASP A 16 -28.22 -29.09 27.08
C ASP A 16 -26.80 -29.32 26.56
N LYS A 17 -26.46 -30.58 26.21
CA LYS A 17 -25.19 -30.91 25.54
C LYS A 17 -25.05 -30.24 24.19
N ALA A 18 -26.06 -30.33 23.33
CA ALA A 18 -26.03 -29.73 22.00
C ALA A 18 -25.89 -28.20 22.10
N ARG A 19 -26.59 -27.56 23.03
CA ARG A 19 -26.49 -26.12 23.28
C ARG A 19 -25.12 -25.72 23.82
N ALA A 20 -24.59 -26.45 24.80
CA ALA A 20 -23.25 -26.19 25.31
C ALA A 20 -22.18 -26.38 24.23
N GLN A 21 -22.34 -27.39 23.36
CA GLN A 21 -21.41 -27.61 22.25
C GLN A 21 -21.45 -26.45 21.25
N TYR A 22 -22.64 -26.00 20.84
CA TYR A 22 -22.81 -24.85 19.95
C TYR A 22 -22.15 -23.58 20.51
N LEU A 23 -22.33 -23.30 21.80
CA LEU A 23 -21.69 -22.16 22.47
C LEU A 23 -20.16 -22.30 22.51
N ALA A 24 -19.65 -23.50 22.79
CA ALA A 24 -18.20 -23.77 22.80
C ALA A 24 -17.59 -23.62 21.40
N GLU A 25 -18.30 -24.04 20.34
CA GLU A 25 -17.87 -23.85 18.94
C GLU A 25 -17.89 -22.37 18.54
N GLY A 26 -18.92 -21.60 18.92
CA GLY A 26 -18.93 -20.16 18.66
C GLY A 26 -17.84 -19.38 19.42
N ALA A 27 -17.44 -19.87 20.61
CA ALA A 27 -16.29 -19.34 21.33
C ALA A 27 -14.96 -19.61 20.60
N VAL A 28 -14.81 -20.79 19.98
CA VAL A 28 -13.68 -21.11 19.10
C VAL A 28 -13.65 -20.17 17.87
N GLU A 29 -14.78 -19.95 17.20
CA GLU A 29 -14.83 -19.01 16.06
C GLU A 29 -14.50 -17.56 16.48
N SER A 30 -14.95 -17.15 17.66
CA SER A 30 -14.60 -15.83 18.23
C SER A 30 -13.11 -15.72 18.55
N ALA A 31 -12.50 -16.79 19.10
CA ALA A 31 -11.06 -16.86 19.35
C ALA A 31 -10.25 -16.76 18.05
N LYS A 32 -10.70 -17.46 17.01
CA LYS A 32 -10.12 -17.43 15.67
C LYS A 32 -10.15 -16.03 15.05
N ALA A 33 -11.30 -15.36 15.13
CA ALA A 33 -11.43 -13.97 14.67
C ALA A 33 -10.54 -13.01 15.49
N ALA A 34 -10.46 -13.19 16.80
CA ALA A 34 -9.61 -12.39 17.68
C ALA A 34 -8.12 -12.55 17.34
N ALA A 35 -7.65 -13.77 17.06
CA ALA A 35 -6.28 -14.02 16.61
C ALA A 35 -5.99 -13.32 15.26
N ALA A 36 -6.86 -13.51 14.26
CA ALA A 36 -6.71 -12.88 12.95
C ALA A 36 -6.68 -11.35 13.06
N THR A 37 -7.57 -10.78 13.88
CA THR A 37 -7.67 -9.33 14.12
C THR A 37 -6.42 -8.78 14.78
N ALA A 38 -5.92 -9.46 15.83
CA ALA A 38 -4.71 -9.03 16.52
C ALA A 38 -3.49 -9.05 15.59
N VAL A 39 -3.33 -10.09 14.78
CA VAL A 39 -2.24 -10.19 13.79
C VAL A 39 -2.34 -9.09 12.74
N ALA A 40 -3.54 -8.84 12.19
CA ALA A 40 -3.77 -7.79 11.19
C ALA A 40 -3.41 -6.40 11.74
N ASN A 41 -3.62 -6.19 13.03
CA ASN A 41 -3.43 -4.91 13.72
C ASN A 41 -2.08 -4.78 14.44
N TRP A 42 -1.13 -5.72 14.24
CA TRP A 42 0.16 -5.74 14.94
C TRP A 42 0.05 -5.73 16.47
N GLN A 43 -1.06 -6.24 17.00
CA GLN A 43 -1.30 -6.37 18.42
C GLN A 43 -0.81 -7.73 18.93
N THR A 44 -0.54 -7.81 20.23
CA THR A 44 -0.30 -9.11 20.86
C THR A 44 -1.58 -9.92 20.79
N VAL A 45 -1.50 -11.13 20.23
CA VAL A 45 -2.64 -12.05 20.20
C VAL A 45 -3.09 -12.33 21.64
N PRO A 46 -4.38 -12.09 21.98
CA PRO A 46 -4.86 -12.26 23.35
C PRO A 46 -4.78 -13.72 23.75
N THR A 47 -4.37 -14.00 24.99
CA THR A 47 -4.28 -15.39 25.49
C THR A 47 -5.63 -15.96 25.93
N SER A 48 -6.62 -15.10 26.17
CA SER A 48 -7.98 -15.47 26.56
C SER A 48 -8.98 -14.37 26.23
N GLY A 49 -10.25 -14.73 26.12
CA GLY A 49 -11.36 -13.79 26.00
C GLY A 49 -12.71 -14.46 26.23
N TYR A 50 -13.77 -13.77 25.87
CA TYR A 50 -15.14 -14.29 25.93
C TYR A 50 -15.93 -13.82 24.72
N CYS A 51 -16.95 -14.59 24.33
CA CYS A 51 -17.99 -14.16 23.40
C CYS A 51 -19.37 -14.28 24.04
N SER A 52 -20.30 -13.44 23.62
CA SER A 52 -21.71 -13.54 23.98
C SER A 52 -22.48 -14.11 22.79
N ILE A 53 -23.11 -15.27 22.98
CA ILE A 53 -23.94 -15.93 21.97
C ILE A 53 -25.30 -16.16 22.62
N ASP A 54 -26.35 -15.56 22.06
CA ASP A 54 -27.71 -15.60 22.60
C ASP A 54 -27.80 -15.24 24.10
N GLY A 55 -27.04 -14.24 24.52
CA GLY A 55 -26.97 -13.77 25.91
C GLY A 55 -26.21 -14.69 26.87
N SER A 56 -25.62 -15.78 26.38
CA SER A 56 -24.77 -16.68 27.17
C SER A 56 -23.30 -16.36 26.92
N SER A 57 -22.52 -16.23 27.99
CA SER A 57 -21.07 -15.99 27.91
C SER A 57 -20.32 -17.31 27.76
N ALA A 58 -19.44 -17.39 26.76
CA ALA A 58 -18.56 -18.53 26.54
C ALA A 58 -17.10 -18.06 26.49
N PRO A 59 -16.25 -18.44 27.48
CA PRO A 59 -14.84 -18.11 27.45
C PRO A 59 -14.08 -18.91 26.40
N TYR A 60 -12.98 -18.33 25.93
CA TYR A 60 -12.00 -19.01 25.09
C TYR A 60 -10.56 -18.71 25.52
N THR A 61 -9.64 -19.57 25.11
CA THR A 61 -8.18 -19.37 25.23
C THR A 61 -7.50 -19.53 23.88
N ILE A 62 -6.35 -18.86 23.72
CA ILE A 62 -5.50 -18.91 22.53
C ILE A 62 -4.06 -19.14 23.01
N THR A 63 -3.43 -20.21 22.52
CA THR A 63 -2.07 -20.59 22.91
C THR A 63 -1.21 -20.75 21.65
N PRO A 64 -0.06 -20.07 21.54
CA PRO A 64 0.88 -20.32 20.45
C PRO A 64 1.35 -21.77 20.46
N THR A 65 1.35 -22.42 19.30
CA THR A 65 1.87 -23.80 19.16
C THR A 65 3.39 -23.85 19.08
N GLY A 66 4.04 -22.71 18.83
CA GLY A 66 5.45 -22.61 18.48
C GLY A 66 5.75 -22.89 16.99
N PHE A 67 4.72 -23.16 16.18
CA PHE A 67 4.85 -23.27 14.74
C PHE A 67 4.83 -21.87 14.09
N ASP A 68 5.90 -21.55 13.38
CA ASP A 68 6.04 -20.35 12.56
C ASP A 68 6.79 -20.70 11.26
N THR A 69 6.23 -20.33 10.11
CA THR A 69 6.89 -20.47 8.81
C THR A 69 6.56 -19.32 7.86
N ILE A 70 7.34 -19.19 6.80
CA ILE A 70 7.05 -18.28 5.68
C ILE A 70 6.87 -19.15 4.44
N THR A 71 5.69 -19.09 3.84
CA THR A 71 5.43 -19.71 2.54
C THR A 71 5.53 -18.63 1.46
N ALA A 72 5.99 -19.00 0.27
CA ALA A 72 5.98 -18.14 -0.90
C ALA A 72 5.15 -18.81 -2.00
N ASP A 73 4.31 -18.03 -2.68
CA ASP A 73 3.64 -18.51 -3.89
C ASP A 73 4.60 -18.55 -5.09
N ALA A 74 4.12 -19.05 -6.23
CA ALA A 74 4.89 -19.11 -7.47
C ALA A 74 5.34 -17.73 -8.00
N SER A 75 4.70 -16.66 -7.52
CA SER A 75 5.03 -15.26 -7.84
C SER A 75 6.01 -14.64 -6.85
N GLY A 76 6.43 -15.38 -5.82
CA GLY A 76 7.30 -14.91 -4.75
C GLY A 76 6.62 -13.98 -3.74
N VAL A 77 5.29 -13.93 -3.70
CA VAL A 77 4.52 -13.28 -2.64
C VAL A 77 4.60 -14.18 -1.40
N GLN A 78 4.98 -13.58 -0.29
CA GLN A 78 5.21 -14.29 0.96
C GLN A 78 4.03 -14.14 1.91
N THR A 79 3.67 -15.25 2.54
CA THR A 79 2.66 -15.35 3.59
C THR A 79 3.33 -15.86 4.86
N ILE A 80 3.07 -15.17 5.96
CA ILE A 80 3.57 -15.51 7.29
C ILE A 80 2.54 -16.42 7.94
N VAL A 81 2.95 -17.60 8.35
CA VAL A 81 2.04 -18.61 8.91
C VAL A 81 2.43 -18.89 10.35
N THR A 82 1.54 -18.56 11.28
CA THR A 82 1.72 -18.81 12.72
C THR A 82 0.62 -19.71 13.25
N GLY A 83 0.99 -20.77 13.96
CA GLY A 83 0.05 -21.77 14.48
C GLY A 83 -0.42 -21.47 15.90
N TYR A 84 -1.73 -21.50 16.14
CA TYR A 84 -2.35 -21.36 17.46
C TYR A 84 -3.27 -22.53 17.78
N GLN A 85 -3.26 -22.98 19.03
CA GLN A 85 -4.32 -23.80 19.59
C GLN A 85 -5.36 -22.88 20.23
N ILE A 86 -6.62 -23.04 19.83
CA ILE A 86 -7.76 -22.33 20.39
C ILE A 86 -8.70 -23.30 21.10
N GLU A 87 -9.18 -22.91 22.27
CA GLU A 87 -10.11 -23.70 23.08
C GLU A 87 -11.27 -22.83 23.53
N GLY A 88 -12.50 -23.23 23.19
CA GLY A 88 -13.73 -22.63 23.69
C GLY A 88 -14.41 -23.54 24.71
N GLN A 89 -14.93 -22.98 25.79
CA GLN A 89 -15.66 -23.73 26.81
C GLN A 89 -17.02 -23.08 27.06
N ALA A 90 -18.06 -23.88 27.21
CA ALA A 90 -19.37 -23.40 27.61
C ALA A 90 -20.02 -24.33 28.63
N VAL A 91 -20.83 -23.75 29.51
CA VAL A 91 -21.59 -24.48 30.54
C VAL A 91 -23.07 -24.13 30.42
N VAL A 92 -23.90 -25.15 30.22
CA VAL A 92 -25.37 -25.00 30.15
C VAL A 92 -25.98 -25.98 31.14
N ASN A 93 -26.72 -25.46 32.14
CA ASN A 93 -27.42 -26.29 33.14
C ASN A 93 -26.54 -27.36 33.83
N GLY A 94 -25.25 -27.05 34.03
CA GLY A 94 -24.26 -27.96 34.64
C GLY A 94 -23.57 -28.92 33.66
N VAL A 95 -23.94 -28.90 32.38
CA VAL A 95 -23.25 -29.60 31.30
C VAL A 95 -22.12 -28.72 30.77
N THR A 96 -20.88 -29.19 30.85
CA THR A 96 -19.71 -28.53 30.26
C THR A 96 -19.38 -29.16 28.92
N GLN A 97 -19.18 -28.33 27.91
CA GLN A 97 -18.60 -28.74 26.62
C GLN A 97 -17.37 -27.90 26.34
N THR A 98 -16.38 -28.54 25.72
CA THR A 98 -15.13 -27.91 25.29
C THR A 98 -14.89 -28.25 23.83
N SER A 99 -14.63 -27.22 23.03
CA SER A 99 -14.23 -27.36 21.63
C SER A 99 -12.78 -26.89 21.48
N ARG A 100 -11.98 -27.63 20.72
CA ARG A 100 -10.56 -27.34 20.49
C ARG A 100 -10.28 -27.38 19.00
N ARG A 101 -9.51 -26.42 18.51
CA ARG A 101 -8.97 -26.43 17.14
C ARG A 101 -7.53 -25.95 17.12
N ILE A 102 -6.79 -26.40 16.12
CA ILE A 102 -5.52 -25.79 15.74
C ILE A 102 -5.80 -24.96 14.50
N ILE A 103 -5.39 -23.71 14.53
CA ILE A 103 -5.52 -22.76 13.42
C ILE A 103 -4.15 -22.26 13.01
N ASN A 104 -4.04 -21.89 11.74
CA ASN A 104 -2.97 -21.05 11.24
C ASN A 104 -3.52 -19.66 10.99
N THR A 105 -2.85 -18.62 11.48
CA THR A 105 -3.03 -17.27 10.94
C THR A 105 -2.05 -17.09 9.79
N GLU A 106 -2.56 -16.73 8.62
CA GLU A 106 -1.85 -16.53 7.38
C GLU A 106 -1.87 -15.04 7.03
N ALA A 107 -0.74 -14.36 7.21
CA ALA A 107 -0.62 -12.92 7.05
C ALA A 107 0.23 -12.54 5.84
N THR A 108 -0.36 -11.82 4.89
CA THR A 108 0.29 -11.36 3.66
C THR A 108 0.42 -9.83 3.68
N PRO A 109 1.64 -9.29 3.87
CA PRO A 109 1.88 -7.85 3.86
C PRO A 109 1.65 -7.20 2.48
N ILE A 110 1.15 -5.96 2.46
CA ILE A 110 0.97 -5.21 1.20
C ILE A 110 2.29 -4.68 0.62
N PHE A 111 3.30 -4.42 1.46
CA PHE A 111 4.60 -3.91 1.04
C PHE A 111 5.51 -4.98 0.45
N GLN A 112 4.97 -5.74 -0.49
CA GLN A 112 5.69 -6.77 -1.22
C GLN A 112 5.85 -6.42 -2.71
N PHE A 113 5.22 -5.35 -3.16
CA PHE A 113 5.26 -4.87 -4.53
C PHE A 113 6.11 -3.60 -4.63
N THR A 114 6.84 -3.41 -5.73
CA THR A 114 7.34 -2.06 -6.05
C THR A 114 6.16 -1.13 -6.31
N VAL A 115 5.14 -1.64 -7.01
CA VAL A 115 3.95 -0.90 -7.39
C VAL A 115 2.72 -1.79 -7.21
N PHE A 116 1.76 -1.32 -6.43
CA PHE A 116 0.46 -1.97 -6.25
C PHE A 116 -0.65 -0.94 -6.40
N TYR A 117 -1.61 -1.19 -7.28
CA TYR A 117 -2.80 -0.35 -7.46
C TYR A 117 -4.05 -1.21 -7.28
N ASP A 118 -4.95 -0.76 -6.42
CA ASP A 118 -6.29 -1.37 -6.31
C ASP A 118 -7.20 -1.00 -7.50
N ASN A 119 -6.89 0.12 -8.17
CA ASN A 119 -7.59 0.56 -9.37
C ASN A 119 -6.69 0.44 -10.61
N ASP A 120 -7.09 1.08 -11.72
CA ASP A 120 -6.26 1.15 -12.93
C ASP A 120 -4.89 1.80 -12.64
N LEU A 121 -3.83 1.15 -13.09
CA LEU A 121 -2.45 1.65 -13.06
C LEU A 121 -2.10 2.28 -14.40
N GLU A 122 -1.55 3.49 -14.38
CA GLU A 122 -1.03 4.15 -15.57
C GLU A 122 0.45 4.51 -15.40
N ILE A 123 1.29 4.13 -16.35
CA ILE A 123 2.75 4.35 -16.33
C ILE A 123 3.15 5.02 -17.65
N GLN A 124 3.43 6.33 -17.62
CA GLN A 124 3.76 7.12 -18.82
C GLN A 124 4.91 8.09 -18.55
N PRO A 125 6.07 7.59 -18.10
CA PRO A 125 7.15 8.45 -17.66
C PRO A 125 7.60 9.35 -18.81
N GLY A 126 7.73 10.64 -18.52
CA GLY A 126 8.27 11.60 -19.48
C GLY A 126 9.73 11.28 -19.83
N PRO A 127 10.66 11.29 -18.86
CA PRO A 127 12.04 10.82 -19.02
C PRO A 127 12.19 9.30 -18.78
N ASN A 128 13.39 8.77 -19.01
CA ASN A 128 13.71 7.37 -18.73
C ASN A 128 13.36 6.96 -17.28
N MET A 129 12.76 5.78 -17.16
CA MET A 129 12.37 5.18 -15.88
C MET A 129 12.75 3.71 -15.84
N THR A 130 13.28 3.28 -14.70
CA THR A 130 13.52 1.86 -14.40
C THR A 130 12.68 1.46 -13.19
N LEU A 131 11.83 0.46 -13.38
CA LEU A 131 11.09 -0.23 -12.33
C LEU A 131 11.74 -1.58 -12.06
N THR A 132 12.04 -1.84 -10.80
CA THR A 132 12.69 -3.07 -10.35
C THR A 132 11.83 -3.69 -9.27
N GLY A 133 11.06 -4.73 -9.60
CA GLY A 133 10.22 -5.48 -8.65
C GLY A 133 8.78 -5.58 -9.10
N ARG A 134 7.96 -6.24 -8.26
CA ARG A 134 6.62 -6.65 -8.66
C ARG A 134 5.73 -5.43 -8.91
N VAL A 135 5.05 -5.42 -10.05
CA VAL A 135 4.10 -4.39 -10.48
C VAL A 135 2.75 -5.05 -10.68
N HIS A 136 1.75 -4.60 -9.93
CA HIS A 136 0.40 -5.17 -9.91
C HIS A 136 -0.67 -4.09 -10.02
N SER A 137 -1.75 -4.39 -10.73
CA SER A 137 -3.00 -3.63 -10.73
C SER A 137 -4.19 -4.59 -10.62
N ASN A 138 -5.09 -4.34 -9.67
CA ASN A 138 -6.39 -5.01 -9.60
C ASN A 138 -7.35 -4.54 -10.71
N GLY A 139 -7.05 -3.41 -11.36
CA GLY A 139 -7.74 -2.91 -12.56
C GLY A 139 -6.97 -3.18 -13.85
N ASN A 140 -7.08 -2.23 -14.79
CA ASN A 140 -6.33 -2.22 -16.04
C ASN A 140 -4.95 -1.58 -15.86
N LEU A 141 -3.98 -2.01 -16.65
CA LEU A 141 -2.65 -1.40 -16.73
C LEU A 141 -2.45 -0.68 -18.07
N HIS A 142 -2.28 0.64 -18.03
CA HIS A 142 -1.90 1.47 -19.17
C HIS A 142 -0.41 1.75 -19.13
N ILE A 143 0.34 1.18 -20.07
CA ILE A 143 1.81 1.25 -20.08
C ILE A 143 2.31 1.92 -21.35
N GLY A 144 3.30 2.80 -21.20
CA GLY A 144 3.88 3.51 -22.31
C GLY A 144 4.99 4.47 -21.91
N THR A 145 5.44 5.28 -22.86
CA THR A 145 6.42 6.37 -22.63
C THR A 145 6.45 7.28 -23.86
N ASN A 146 7.02 8.48 -23.72
CA ASN A 146 7.21 9.42 -24.82
C ASN A 146 8.29 8.97 -25.81
N ASN A 147 8.18 9.42 -27.06
CA ASN A 147 9.20 9.22 -28.10
C ASN A 147 10.58 9.70 -27.59
N GLY A 148 11.63 8.92 -27.87
CA GLY A 148 13.00 9.19 -27.41
C GLY A 148 13.28 8.78 -25.95
N SER A 149 12.28 8.29 -25.21
CA SER A 149 12.44 7.80 -23.84
C SER A 149 12.19 6.30 -23.72
N THR A 150 12.72 5.70 -22.65
CA THR A 150 12.58 4.28 -22.35
C THR A 150 12.00 4.07 -20.95
N LEU A 151 10.94 3.26 -20.88
CA LEU A 151 10.51 2.58 -19.66
C LEU A 151 11.11 1.17 -19.63
N THR A 152 11.91 0.88 -18.61
CA THR A 152 12.47 -0.45 -18.36
C THR A 152 11.78 -1.08 -17.16
N VAL A 153 11.14 -2.24 -17.34
CA VAL A 153 10.56 -3.05 -16.28
C VAL A 153 11.46 -4.27 -16.05
N ASN A 154 12.29 -4.17 -15.02
CA ASN A 154 13.14 -5.25 -14.54
C ASN A 154 12.39 -6.04 -13.45
N SER A 155 11.50 -6.92 -13.88
CA SER A 155 10.64 -7.72 -12.99
C SER A 155 10.36 -9.08 -13.61
N ASN A 156 9.89 -10.02 -12.79
CA ASN A 156 9.20 -11.24 -13.22
C ASN A 156 7.68 -11.12 -13.11
N TYR A 157 7.18 -9.95 -12.71
CA TYR A 157 5.80 -9.75 -12.32
C TYR A 157 5.38 -8.35 -12.76
N LEU A 158 4.72 -8.28 -13.90
CA LEU A 158 4.03 -7.14 -14.46
C LEU A 158 2.61 -7.59 -14.80
N HIS A 159 1.72 -7.54 -13.80
CA HIS A 159 0.41 -8.14 -13.89
C HIS A 159 -0.70 -7.09 -13.77
N ALA A 160 -1.80 -7.34 -14.47
CA ALA A 160 -3.05 -6.63 -14.32
C ALA A 160 -4.19 -7.65 -14.25
N VAL A 161 -5.13 -7.53 -13.31
CA VAL A 161 -6.30 -8.42 -13.31
C VAL A 161 -7.20 -8.08 -14.51
N GLY A 162 -7.31 -6.79 -14.83
CA GLY A 162 -7.92 -6.31 -16.06
C GLY A 162 -7.01 -6.47 -17.28
N ASN A 163 -7.21 -5.59 -18.27
CA ASN A 163 -6.42 -5.59 -19.50
C ASN A 163 -5.11 -4.82 -19.32
N ILE A 164 -4.10 -5.22 -20.09
CA ILE A 164 -2.92 -4.39 -20.34
C ILE A 164 -3.14 -3.65 -21.66
N TYR A 165 -2.90 -2.34 -21.66
CA TYR A 165 -2.97 -1.48 -22.83
C TYR A 165 -1.62 -0.83 -23.08
N ARG A 166 -1.13 -0.92 -24.32
CA ARG A 166 0.14 -0.30 -24.70
C ARG A 166 -0.03 1.18 -25.09
N SER A 167 -0.88 1.91 -24.38
CA SER A 167 -1.15 3.33 -24.61
C SER A 167 -1.57 4.07 -23.33
N ARG A 168 -1.71 5.39 -23.45
CA ARG A 168 -2.28 6.23 -22.39
C ARG A 168 -3.77 5.95 -22.19
N LYS A 169 -4.25 6.13 -20.96
CA LYS A 169 -5.68 6.03 -20.59
C LYS A 169 -6.45 7.28 -21.00
N ASP A 170 -5.86 8.46 -20.82
CA ASP A 170 -6.50 9.74 -21.16
C ASP A 170 -6.60 9.97 -22.68
N SER A 171 -5.66 9.43 -23.46
CA SER A 171 -5.58 9.59 -24.92
C SER A 171 -5.05 8.32 -25.60
N PRO A 172 -5.94 7.35 -25.89
CA PRO A 172 -5.54 6.09 -26.53
C PRO A 172 -4.76 6.29 -27.84
N GLY A 173 -3.70 5.52 -28.02
CA GLY A 173 -2.82 5.60 -29.20
C GLY A 173 -1.66 6.59 -29.12
N THR A 174 -1.57 7.43 -28.09
CA THR A 174 -0.44 8.37 -27.92
C THR A 174 0.63 7.77 -27.00
N SER A 175 1.52 6.92 -27.53
CA SER A 175 2.65 6.37 -26.76
C SER A 175 3.73 5.72 -27.63
N ASP A 176 4.73 6.51 -28.07
CA ASP A 176 5.70 6.10 -29.10
C ASP A 176 7.10 5.74 -28.58
N GLY A 177 7.34 5.82 -27.27
CA GLY A 177 8.64 5.45 -26.69
C GLY A 177 8.86 3.95 -26.54
N ALA A 178 10.05 3.57 -26.06
CA ALA A 178 10.40 2.16 -25.85
C ALA A 178 9.92 1.64 -24.49
N VAL A 179 9.10 0.59 -24.47
CA VAL A 179 8.80 -0.19 -23.26
C VAL A 179 9.56 -1.49 -23.34
N ARG A 180 10.51 -1.71 -22.43
CA ARG A 180 11.36 -2.90 -22.35
C ARG A 180 11.04 -3.67 -21.09
N ILE A 181 10.61 -4.92 -21.22
CA ILE A 181 10.22 -5.77 -20.09
C ILE A 181 11.17 -6.96 -20.05
N ARG A 182 11.65 -7.30 -18.86
CA ARG A 182 12.58 -8.41 -18.67
C ARG A 182 11.89 -9.75 -18.93
N LYS A 183 12.58 -10.64 -19.65
CA LYS A 183 12.20 -12.05 -19.79
C LYS A 183 12.31 -12.76 -18.42
N TRP A 184 11.39 -13.66 -18.12
CA TRP A 184 11.31 -14.32 -16.82
C TRP A 184 12.58 -15.12 -16.50
N VAL A 185 13.05 -15.05 -15.26
CA VAL A 185 14.15 -15.89 -14.70
C VAL A 185 13.78 -16.34 -13.29
N THR A 186 14.49 -17.28 -12.66
CA THR A 186 14.14 -17.74 -11.30
C THR A 186 14.25 -16.62 -10.27
N ASN A 187 15.34 -15.84 -10.28
CA ASN A 187 15.52 -14.71 -9.35
C ASN A 187 16.04 -13.45 -10.06
N PRO A 188 15.18 -12.47 -10.40
CA PRO A 188 15.60 -11.30 -11.16
C PRO A 188 16.54 -10.38 -10.36
N TRP A 189 16.71 -10.62 -9.06
CA TRP A 189 17.64 -9.88 -8.19
C TRP A 189 19.02 -10.52 -8.09
N ASN A 190 19.18 -11.75 -8.57
CA ASN A 190 20.47 -12.41 -8.63
C ASN A 190 21.24 -11.93 -9.87
N GLY A 191 22.41 -11.32 -9.67
CA GLY A 191 23.27 -10.84 -10.76
C GLY A 191 23.85 -11.93 -11.65
N ALA A 192 23.78 -13.21 -11.25
CA ALA A 192 24.16 -14.34 -12.08
C ALA A 192 23.07 -14.75 -13.10
N GLU A 193 21.84 -14.27 -12.92
CA GLU A 193 20.74 -14.61 -13.81
C GLU A 193 20.83 -13.83 -15.12
N PRO A 194 20.46 -14.43 -16.27
CA PRO A 194 20.47 -13.74 -17.55
C PRO A 194 19.66 -12.44 -17.50
N VAL A 195 20.17 -11.41 -18.17
CA VAL A 195 19.50 -10.12 -18.32
C VAL A 195 19.09 -9.97 -19.78
N ALA A 196 17.88 -10.42 -20.09
CA ALA A 196 17.28 -10.31 -21.42
C ALA A 196 15.98 -9.50 -21.35
N TYR A 197 15.78 -8.59 -22.29
CA TYR A 197 14.59 -7.75 -22.39
C TYR A 197 13.90 -7.93 -23.74
N LYS A 198 12.58 -7.89 -23.73
CA LYS A 198 11.74 -7.86 -24.94
C LYS A 198 10.86 -6.62 -24.92
N ALA A 199 10.74 -6.00 -26.09
CA ALA A 199 9.96 -4.78 -26.25
C ALA A 199 8.46 -5.08 -26.34
N MET A 200 7.64 -4.28 -25.66
CA MET A 200 6.20 -4.20 -25.90
C MET A 200 5.95 -3.09 -26.93
N GLN A 201 5.63 -3.49 -28.16
CA GLN A 201 5.61 -2.61 -29.33
C GLN A 201 4.47 -1.58 -29.24
N SER A 202 4.77 -0.30 -29.49
CA SER A 202 3.76 0.74 -29.65
C SER A 202 2.90 0.51 -30.89
N LYS A 203 1.76 1.21 -30.97
CA LYS A 203 0.95 1.28 -32.19
C LYS A 203 1.76 1.67 -33.42
N SER A 204 2.60 2.70 -33.31
CA SER A 204 3.42 3.19 -34.41
C SER A 204 4.45 2.15 -34.86
N GLN A 205 5.04 1.39 -33.94
CA GLN A 205 5.96 0.30 -34.25
C GLN A 205 5.25 -0.88 -34.93
N MET A 206 4.09 -1.28 -34.43
CA MET A 206 3.27 -2.33 -35.06
C MET A 206 2.80 -1.92 -36.47
N THR A 207 2.37 -0.66 -36.64
CA THR A 207 1.93 -0.13 -37.94
C THR A 207 3.09 -0.11 -38.95
N ALA A 208 4.30 0.25 -38.52
CA ALA A 208 5.49 0.20 -39.37
C ALA A 208 5.85 -1.24 -39.81
N ALA A 209 5.44 -2.25 -39.04
CA ALA A 209 5.54 -3.67 -39.40
C ALA A 209 4.33 -4.18 -40.22
N GLY A 210 3.40 -3.32 -40.62
CA GLY A 210 2.21 -3.70 -41.39
C GLY A 210 1.03 -4.20 -40.56
N VAL A 211 1.11 -4.15 -39.23
CA VAL A 211 0.09 -4.70 -38.32
C VAL A 211 -0.81 -3.60 -37.77
N ALA A 212 -2.09 -3.68 -38.09
CA ALA A 212 -3.10 -2.75 -37.60
C ALA A 212 -3.48 -3.07 -36.15
N THR A 213 -3.31 -2.12 -35.23
CA THR A 213 -3.69 -2.25 -33.82
C THR A 213 -4.33 -0.95 -33.30
N THR A 214 -5.13 -1.06 -32.23
CA THR A 214 -5.73 0.11 -31.57
C THR A 214 -4.71 0.90 -30.77
N SER A 215 -3.89 0.19 -29.98
CA SER A 215 -3.00 0.75 -28.96
C SER A 215 -1.59 0.14 -28.94
N GLY A 216 -1.26 -0.79 -29.84
CA GLY A 216 0.03 -1.47 -29.91
C GLY A 216 -0.10 -2.98 -29.64
N TYR A 217 1.00 -3.61 -29.23
CA TYR A 217 1.00 -4.99 -28.79
C TYR A 217 0.53 -5.08 -27.33
N ASP A 218 -0.71 -5.49 -27.13
CA ASP A 218 -1.39 -5.47 -25.83
C ASP A 218 -2.52 -6.50 -25.75
N SER A 219 -3.25 -6.55 -24.64
CA SER A 219 -4.23 -7.62 -24.37
C SER A 219 -5.42 -7.65 -25.34
N ASN A 220 -5.64 -6.60 -26.13
CA ASN A 220 -6.66 -6.63 -27.18
C ASN A 220 -6.15 -7.28 -28.48
N PHE A 221 -4.85 -7.54 -28.61
CA PHE A 221 -4.27 -8.17 -29.78
C PHE A 221 -4.41 -9.70 -29.72
N LYS A 222 -5.63 -10.20 -29.90
CA LYS A 222 -5.98 -11.60 -29.62
C LYS A 222 -5.59 -12.61 -30.70
N ASN A 223 -5.73 -12.23 -31.97
CA ASN A 223 -5.64 -13.18 -33.08
C ASN A 223 -4.22 -13.38 -33.63
N GLY A 224 -3.24 -12.63 -33.10
CA GLY A 224 -1.93 -12.55 -33.71
C GLY A 224 -1.95 -11.85 -35.08
N PHE A 225 -0.82 -11.91 -35.74
CA PHE A 225 -0.62 -11.52 -37.13
C PHE A 225 0.36 -12.50 -37.76
N ASP A 226 -0.13 -13.24 -38.74
CA ASP A 226 0.63 -14.16 -39.56
C ASP A 226 0.78 -13.50 -40.95
N LEU A 227 2.01 -13.11 -41.28
CA LEU A 227 2.34 -12.37 -42.49
C LEU A 227 2.30 -13.27 -43.73
N ASN A 228 2.70 -14.54 -43.57
CA ASN A 228 2.91 -15.46 -44.69
C ASN A 228 1.71 -16.42 -44.90
N GLY A 229 0.81 -16.53 -43.92
CA GLY A 229 -0.42 -17.31 -43.94
C GLY A 229 -0.24 -18.80 -43.68
N ASP A 230 0.90 -19.25 -43.15
CA ASP A 230 1.20 -20.67 -42.94
C ASP A 230 0.79 -21.20 -41.55
N SER A 231 0.23 -20.33 -40.70
CA SER A 231 -0.17 -20.63 -39.31
C SER A 231 0.99 -20.96 -38.37
N ASP A 232 2.23 -20.75 -38.81
CA ASP A 232 3.38 -20.51 -37.94
C ASP A 232 3.39 -19.03 -37.54
N PHE A 233 3.90 -18.72 -36.36
CA PHE A 233 4.06 -17.34 -35.87
C PHE A 233 5.49 -17.07 -35.40
N GLU A 234 6.42 -17.99 -35.65
CA GLU A 234 7.85 -17.85 -35.35
C GLU A 234 8.63 -17.09 -36.45
N ASP A 235 7.99 -16.83 -37.58
CA ASP A 235 8.60 -16.21 -38.75
C ASP A 235 8.84 -14.70 -38.60
N ILE A 236 9.79 -14.19 -39.37
CA ILE A 236 10.11 -12.75 -39.35
C ILE A 236 8.93 -11.96 -39.90
N GLY A 237 8.30 -11.18 -39.02
CA GLY A 237 7.15 -10.33 -39.36
C GLY A 237 5.87 -10.77 -38.66
N ASP A 238 5.88 -11.96 -38.04
CA ASP A 238 4.72 -12.49 -37.34
C ASP A 238 4.66 -12.05 -35.89
N PHE A 239 3.44 -12.05 -35.38
CA PHE A 239 3.14 -11.70 -34.01
C PHE A 239 2.15 -12.69 -33.43
N PHE A 240 2.51 -13.34 -32.33
CA PHE A 240 1.57 -14.14 -31.56
C PHE A 240 0.44 -13.28 -31.00
N GLY A 241 -0.75 -13.86 -30.86
CA GLY A 241 -1.80 -13.31 -30.02
C GLY A 241 -1.28 -13.05 -28.60
N PHE A 242 -1.89 -12.12 -27.87
CA PHE A 242 -1.32 -11.66 -26.60
C PHE A 242 -1.17 -12.77 -25.55
N LEU A 243 -2.10 -13.73 -25.49
CA LEU A 243 -2.09 -14.81 -24.50
C LEU A 243 -0.84 -15.70 -24.68
N GLU A 244 -0.66 -16.23 -25.89
CA GLU A 244 0.48 -17.08 -26.26
C GLU A 244 1.78 -16.28 -26.33
N GLY A 245 1.71 -15.10 -26.95
CA GLY A 245 2.85 -14.23 -27.12
C GLY A 245 3.37 -13.68 -25.80
N SER A 246 2.56 -13.63 -24.74
CA SER A 246 3.07 -13.30 -23.42
C SER A 246 4.08 -14.33 -22.90
N GLN A 247 3.77 -15.62 -23.10
CA GLN A 247 4.68 -16.72 -22.75
C GLN A 247 5.93 -16.72 -23.64
N GLU A 248 5.80 -16.44 -24.93
CA GLU A 248 6.94 -16.43 -25.85
C GLU A 248 7.88 -15.24 -25.62
N TYR A 249 7.28 -14.04 -25.61
CA TYR A 249 8.01 -12.77 -25.58
C TYR A 249 8.55 -12.44 -24.19
N TRP A 250 7.87 -12.86 -23.13
CA TRP A 250 8.27 -12.57 -21.75
C TRP A 250 8.40 -13.80 -20.84
N GLY A 251 8.37 -15.00 -21.40
CA GLY A 251 8.83 -16.22 -20.72
C GLY A 251 10.36 -16.28 -20.61
N PRO A 252 10.92 -17.47 -20.34
CA PRO A 252 12.35 -17.66 -20.15
C PRO A 252 13.22 -17.25 -21.36
N PRO A 253 14.48 -16.82 -21.14
CA PRO A 253 15.47 -16.73 -22.21
C PRO A 253 15.71 -18.08 -22.89
N SER A 254 16.08 -18.06 -24.17
CA SER A 254 16.44 -19.30 -24.90
C SER A 254 17.55 -20.07 -24.17
N GLY A 255 17.35 -21.37 -23.98
CA GLY A 255 18.28 -22.25 -23.26
C GLY A 255 18.23 -22.13 -21.73
N TYR A 256 17.32 -21.34 -21.15
CA TYR A 256 17.13 -21.23 -19.72
C TYR A 256 16.14 -22.27 -19.19
N SER A 257 16.54 -23.03 -18.16
CA SER A 257 15.66 -24.00 -17.51
C SER A 257 14.68 -23.29 -16.57
N ALA A 258 13.39 -23.49 -16.77
CA ALA A 258 12.33 -22.89 -15.96
C ALA A 258 11.13 -23.85 -15.82
N PRO A 259 10.23 -23.63 -14.85
CA PRO A 259 8.94 -24.29 -14.83
C PRO A 259 8.11 -23.95 -16.07
N ASP A 260 7.14 -24.81 -16.39
CA ASP A 260 6.18 -24.56 -17.46
C ASP A 260 5.26 -23.36 -17.11
N ASP A 261 4.74 -22.66 -18.13
CA ASP A 261 3.79 -21.54 -18.00
C ASP A 261 4.26 -20.38 -17.09
N VAL A 262 5.55 -20.05 -17.18
CA VAL A 262 6.10 -18.85 -16.54
C VAL A 262 6.28 -17.73 -17.56
N SER A 263 5.83 -16.54 -17.20
CA SER A 263 6.03 -15.31 -17.97
C SER A 263 5.99 -14.11 -17.05
N THR A 264 6.70 -13.04 -17.43
CA THR A 264 6.72 -11.80 -16.66
C THR A 264 5.41 -11.02 -16.74
N VAL A 265 4.69 -11.13 -17.86
CA VAL A 265 3.50 -10.33 -18.16
C VAL A 265 2.29 -11.24 -18.11
N LYS A 266 1.27 -10.90 -17.32
CA LYS A 266 0.03 -11.69 -17.27
C LYS A 266 -1.18 -10.77 -17.05
N THR A 267 -2.32 -11.23 -17.55
CA THR A 267 -3.64 -10.61 -17.35
C THR A 267 -4.64 -11.55 -16.70
N GLY A 268 -5.85 -11.08 -16.37
CA GLY A 268 -6.95 -11.96 -15.96
C GLY A 268 -7.26 -13.09 -16.94
N GLU A 269 -6.99 -12.93 -18.24
CA GLU A 269 -7.13 -13.99 -19.24
C GLU A 269 -6.14 -15.16 -19.02
N HIS A 270 -5.05 -14.93 -18.28
CA HIS A 270 -4.10 -15.96 -17.85
C HIS A 270 -4.53 -16.63 -16.52
N GLY A 271 -5.77 -16.39 -16.06
CA GLY A 271 -6.29 -16.93 -14.79
C GLY A 271 -5.83 -16.17 -13.55
N LEU A 272 -5.32 -14.93 -13.70
CA LEU A 272 -4.99 -14.09 -12.54
C LEU A 272 -6.25 -13.70 -11.77
N ALA A 273 -6.20 -13.89 -10.46
CA ALA A 273 -7.19 -13.37 -9.53
C ALA A 273 -6.74 -12.02 -8.94
N GLU A 274 -7.72 -11.28 -8.42
CA GLU A 274 -7.48 -10.07 -7.67
C GLU A 274 -6.54 -10.33 -6.49
N ALA A 275 -5.53 -9.48 -6.35
CA ALA A 275 -4.69 -9.51 -5.16
C ALA A 275 -5.48 -8.89 -4.01
N LEU A 276 -5.67 -9.67 -2.94
CA LEU A 276 -6.48 -9.21 -1.81
C LEU A 276 -5.87 -7.94 -1.20
N VAL A 277 -6.70 -6.91 -1.07
CA VAL A 277 -6.30 -5.66 -0.42
C VAL A 277 -6.57 -5.78 1.08
N PRO A 278 -5.56 -5.51 1.94
CA PRO A 278 -5.80 -5.51 3.38
C PRO A 278 -6.75 -4.37 3.75
N SER A 279 -7.62 -4.63 4.73
CA SER A 279 -8.37 -3.56 5.39
C SER A 279 -7.37 -2.59 6.01
N LEU A 280 -7.24 -1.40 5.42
CA LEU A 280 -6.45 -0.34 6.01
C LEU A 280 -7.21 0.21 7.21
N GLY A 281 -6.56 0.30 8.36
CA GLY A 281 -7.11 1.05 9.48
C GLY A 281 -7.42 2.49 9.10
N SER A 282 -8.47 3.07 9.69
CA SER A 282 -8.88 4.45 9.43
C SER A 282 -7.71 5.44 9.63
N THR A 283 -7.42 6.22 8.58
CA THR A 283 -6.42 7.30 8.58
C THR A 283 -7.00 8.62 9.08
N ALA A 284 -8.31 8.71 9.28
CA ALA A 284 -8.98 9.93 9.72
C ALA A 284 -8.54 10.33 11.14
N MET A 285 -8.51 11.64 11.42
CA MET A 285 -8.26 12.12 12.78
C MET A 285 -9.31 11.58 13.75
N PHE A 286 -10.57 11.70 13.37
CA PHE A 286 -11.71 11.13 14.06
C PHE A 286 -12.72 10.65 13.04
N GLU A 287 -13.48 9.63 13.41
CA GLU A 287 -14.52 9.02 12.60
C GLU A 287 -15.84 9.03 13.36
N GLU A 288 -16.94 9.18 12.63
CA GLU A 288 -18.28 9.16 13.20
C GLU A 288 -18.60 7.78 13.76
N VAL A 289 -18.88 7.73 15.06
CA VAL A 289 -19.25 6.50 15.78
C VAL A 289 -20.33 6.87 16.79
N THR A 290 -21.48 6.20 16.70
CA THR A 290 -22.55 6.35 17.70
C THR A 290 -22.04 5.88 19.05
N GLY A 291 -22.09 6.74 20.06
CA GLY A 291 -21.51 6.45 21.37
C GLY A 291 -19.99 6.52 21.37
N GLY A 292 -19.42 7.41 20.56
CA GLY A 292 -18.00 7.74 20.63
C GLY A 292 -17.66 8.56 21.88
N ASP A 293 -16.38 8.93 22.01
CA ASP A 293 -15.88 9.68 23.16
C ASP A 293 -15.60 11.16 22.84
N TYR A 294 -15.89 11.59 21.61
CA TYR A 294 -15.62 12.94 21.12
C TYR A 294 -16.81 13.56 20.41
N GLU A 295 -16.89 14.88 20.44
CA GLU A 295 -17.88 15.67 19.69
C GLU A 295 -17.17 16.83 18.95
N LEU A 296 -17.63 17.13 17.74
CA LEU A 296 -17.12 18.25 16.95
C LEU A 296 -17.78 19.57 17.40
N ILE A 297 -17.03 20.40 18.10
CA ILE A 297 -17.49 21.69 18.62
C ILE A 297 -16.60 22.80 18.07
N GLY A 298 -17.18 23.76 17.34
CA GLY A 298 -16.43 24.90 16.81
C GLY A 298 -15.32 24.53 15.82
N GLY A 299 -15.44 23.38 15.15
CA GLY A 299 -14.43 22.87 14.20
C GLY A 299 -13.27 22.11 14.85
N GLU A 300 -13.35 21.83 16.15
CA GLU A 300 -12.39 20.98 16.86
C GLU A 300 -13.09 19.82 17.59
N TYR A 301 -12.43 18.68 17.71
CA TYR A 301 -12.95 17.55 18.47
C TYR A 301 -12.63 17.74 19.95
N VAL A 302 -13.70 17.78 20.75
CA VAL A 302 -13.64 17.94 22.21
C VAL A 302 -14.02 16.61 22.85
N ALA A 303 -13.24 16.18 23.84
CA ALA A 303 -13.56 14.97 24.59
C ALA A 303 -14.86 15.14 25.37
N THR A 304 -15.67 14.10 25.38
CA THR A 304 -16.95 14.00 26.09
C THR A 304 -16.89 12.89 27.14
N ALA A 305 -17.97 12.67 27.89
CA ALA A 305 -18.02 11.49 28.74
C ALA A 305 -17.97 10.21 27.88
N PRO A 306 -17.30 9.14 28.33
CA PRO A 306 -17.20 7.92 27.53
C PRO A 306 -18.57 7.43 27.06
N GLY A 307 -18.69 7.15 25.77
CA GLY A 307 -19.94 6.66 25.18
C GLY A 307 -21.02 7.71 24.91
N THR A 308 -20.75 9.00 25.13
CA THR A 308 -21.77 10.08 24.98
C THR A 308 -21.57 10.96 23.75
N GLY A 309 -20.42 10.85 23.10
CA GLY A 309 -20.07 11.58 21.90
C GLY A 309 -20.56 10.92 20.61
N THR A 310 -20.18 11.54 19.51
CA THR A 310 -20.56 11.16 18.14
C THR A 310 -19.37 10.68 17.32
N HIS A 311 -18.16 10.75 17.88
CA HIS A 311 -16.92 10.44 17.18
C HIS A 311 -15.93 9.67 18.06
N SER A 312 -15.13 8.83 17.43
CA SER A 312 -13.96 8.17 18.01
C SER A 312 -12.72 8.51 17.20
N LYS A 313 -11.53 8.35 17.78
CA LYS A 313 -10.29 8.49 17.00
C LYS A 313 -10.26 7.42 15.91
N GLY A 314 -9.78 7.78 14.70
CA GLY A 314 -9.49 6.77 13.69
C GLY A 314 -8.38 5.82 14.15
N TYR A 315 -8.37 4.59 13.63
CA TYR A 315 -7.46 3.52 14.05
C TYR A 315 -6.00 3.95 14.25
N PHE A 316 -5.39 4.62 13.25
CA PHE A 316 -3.98 5.01 13.36
C PHE A 316 -3.75 6.11 14.39
N HIS A 317 -4.71 7.02 14.57
CA HIS A 317 -4.65 8.05 15.61
C HIS A 317 -4.79 7.44 17.00
N ASP A 318 -5.68 6.45 17.17
CA ASP A 318 -5.90 5.78 18.45
C ASP A 318 -4.70 4.92 18.89
N ASN A 319 -4.04 4.25 17.93
CA ASN A 319 -2.90 3.37 18.20
C ASN A 319 -1.54 4.09 18.17
N ALA A 320 -1.49 5.38 17.87
CA ALA A 320 -0.25 6.13 17.75
C ALA A 320 0.50 6.23 19.08
N GLY A 321 1.81 5.93 19.05
CA GLY A 321 2.67 6.21 20.20
C GLY A 321 3.02 7.70 20.33
N LEU A 322 2.87 8.46 19.24
CA LEU A 322 3.04 9.91 19.17
C LEU A 322 2.02 10.49 18.20
N SER A 323 1.18 11.41 18.66
CA SER A 323 0.25 12.17 17.83
C SER A 323 0.66 13.63 17.77
N ILE A 324 0.72 14.24 16.58
CA ILE A 324 1.04 15.66 16.38
C ILE A 324 -0.11 16.32 15.62
N ILE A 325 -0.84 17.20 16.28
CA ILE A 325 -2.08 17.80 15.77
C ILE A 325 -1.91 19.30 15.58
N GLY A 326 -1.98 19.76 14.34
CA GLY A 326 -1.98 21.17 13.97
C GLY A 326 -3.34 21.83 14.21
N LYS A 327 -3.31 23.13 14.46
CA LYS A 327 -4.49 23.99 14.65
C LYS A 327 -4.57 24.99 13.49
N ALA A 328 -5.78 25.45 13.17
CA ALA A 328 -6.00 26.39 12.07
C ALA A 328 -5.22 27.72 12.21
N ASN A 329 -4.98 28.14 13.46
CA ASN A 329 -4.17 29.33 13.79
C ASN A 329 -2.64 29.12 13.61
N GLY A 330 -2.20 27.92 13.23
CA GLY A 330 -0.79 27.60 13.02
C GLY A 330 -0.04 27.10 14.26
N THR A 331 -0.70 27.04 15.43
CA THR A 331 -0.15 26.30 16.57
C THR A 331 -0.32 24.80 16.39
N TRP A 332 0.31 24.02 17.24
CA TRP A 332 0.22 22.57 17.22
C TRP A 332 0.31 22.03 18.64
N LYS A 333 -0.19 20.82 18.83
CA LYS A 333 -0.02 20.04 20.05
C LYS A 333 0.54 18.67 19.73
N ALA A 334 1.30 18.11 20.66
CA ALA A 334 1.76 16.73 20.58
C ALA A 334 1.35 15.94 21.81
N TYR A 335 0.95 14.69 21.61
CA TYR A 335 0.48 13.78 22.64
C TYR A 335 1.23 12.46 22.57
N ASP A 336 1.56 11.89 23.72
CA ASP A 336 2.07 10.51 23.78
C ASP A 336 0.92 9.47 23.73
N ALA A 337 1.27 8.19 23.78
CA ALA A 337 0.33 7.07 23.76
C ALA A 337 -0.73 7.11 24.90
N ALA A 338 -0.40 7.73 26.04
CA ALA A 338 -1.32 7.88 27.17
C ALA A 338 -2.21 9.12 27.03
N GLY A 339 -2.06 9.90 25.95
CA GLY A 339 -2.77 11.15 25.73
C GLY A 339 -2.19 12.34 26.50
N ALA A 340 -0.99 12.22 27.09
CA ALA A 340 -0.36 13.33 27.80
C ALA A 340 0.22 14.36 26.82
N ASP A 341 -0.03 15.65 27.07
CA ASP A 341 0.50 16.74 26.24
C ASP A 341 2.02 16.88 26.45
N ILE A 342 2.79 16.56 25.41
CA ILE A 342 4.25 16.61 25.37
C ILE A 342 4.78 17.69 24.43
N THR A 343 3.93 18.65 24.04
CA THR A 343 4.25 19.73 23.09
C THR A 343 5.55 20.45 23.46
N ALA A 344 5.74 20.78 24.74
CA ALA A 344 6.93 21.46 25.22
C ALA A 344 8.23 20.67 24.98
N SER A 345 8.19 19.34 25.10
CA SER A 345 9.36 18.47 24.84
C SER A 345 9.73 18.39 23.37
N LEU A 346 8.82 18.75 22.46
CA LEU A 346 9.01 18.68 21.01
C LEU A 346 9.15 20.05 20.34
N ALA A 347 9.27 21.14 21.11
CA ALA A 347 9.33 22.50 20.58
C ALA A 347 10.49 22.76 19.59
N ALA A 348 11.60 22.03 19.73
CA ALA A 348 12.73 22.10 18.79
C ALA A 348 12.57 21.19 17.56
N THR A 349 11.70 20.18 17.66
CA THR A 349 11.48 19.10 16.69
C THR A 349 10.42 19.46 15.67
N VAL A 350 9.31 20.09 16.12
CA VAL A 350 8.16 20.41 15.27
C VAL A 350 8.08 21.91 15.08
N SER A 351 7.89 22.33 13.83
CA SER A 351 7.70 23.75 13.49
C SER A 351 6.66 23.94 12.39
N SER A 352 5.93 25.05 12.42
CA SER A 352 5.03 25.41 11.33
C SER A 352 5.84 26.01 10.18
N LYS A 353 5.64 25.51 8.96
CA LYS A 353 6.26 26.00 7.72
C LYS A 353 5.20 26.33 6.69
N SER A 354 5.58 27.16 5.72
CA SER A 354 4.75 27.38 4.53
C SER A 354 5.61 27.51 3.29
N PHE A 355 5.14 26.96 2.19
CA PHE A 355 5.82 27.04 0.89
C PHE A 355 4.81 26.97 -0.25
N TYR A 356 5.26 27.42 -1.42
CA TYR A 356 4.44 27.40 -2.61
C TYR A 356 4.29 25.99 -3.16
N ASN A 357 3.05 25.54 -3.31
CA ASN A 357 2.68 24.30 -3.99
C ASN A 357 1.77 24.66 -5.16
N ALA A 358 2.29 24.62 -6.38
CA ALA A 358 1.58 25.08 -7.58
C ALA A 358 0.26 24.32 -7.83
N PHE A 359 0.24 23.01 -7.54
CA PHE A 359 -0.96 22.19 -7.65
C PHE A 359 -2.08 22.72 -6.76
N GLN A 360 -1.75 23.02 -5.50
CA GLN A 360 -2.73 23.42 -4.48
C GLN A 360 -3.07 24.91 -4.52
N ALA A 361 -2.17 25.75 -5.04
CA ALA A 361 -2.36 27.19 -5.10
C ALA A 361 -3.37 27.61 -6.18
N GLY A 362 -3.73 26.73 -7.13
CA GLY A 362 -4.74 27.01 -8.15
C GLY A 362 -4.44 28.27 -8.98
N GLY A 363 -3.15 28.57 -9.21
CA GLY A 363 -2.72 29.78 -9.92
C GLY A 363 -2.60 31.05 -9.06
N THR A 364 -2.88 31.00 -7.76
CA THR A 364 -2.56 32.10 -6.82
C THR A 364 -1.09 32.06 -6.39
N ALA A 365 -0.63 33.06 -5.64
CA ALA A 365 0.71 33.07 -5.01
C ALA A 365 0.70 32.57 -3.56
N ASN A 366 -0.45 32.07 -3.08
CA ASN A 366 -0.62 31.62 -1.72
C ASN A 366 0.10 30.29 -1.47
N LYS A 367 0.37 30.01 -0.20
CA LYS A 367 1.18 28.88 0.24
C LYS A 367 0.36 27.90 1.06
N VAL A 368 0.69 26.62 0.93
CA VAL A 368 0.21 25.61 1.88
C VAL A 368 0.97 25.78 3.19
N LYS A 369 0.33 25.45 4.32
CA LYS A 369 0.98 25.37 5.63
C LYS A 369 1.18 23.91 6.01
N VAL A 370 2.37 23.56 6.48
CA VAL A 370 2.67 22.20 6.92
C VAL A 370 3.34 22.20 8.28
N LEU A 371 3.17 21.11 9.03
CA LEU A 371 3.99 20.83 10.21
C LEU A 371 5.29 20.14 9.77
N ASP A 372 6.42 20.80 9.94
CA ASP A 372 7.73 20.25 9.67
C ASP A 372 8.26 19.54 10.91
N ILE A 373 8.51 18.24 10.78
CA ILE A 373 9.00 17.33 11.80
C ILE A 373 10.45 16.97 11.44
N ASP A 374 11.38 17.46 12.25
CA ASP A 374 12.80 17.14 12.13
C ASP A 374 13.07 15.77 12.78
N VAL A 375 13.27 14.74 11.95
CA VAL A 375 13.41 13.34 12.40
C VAL A 375 14.66 13.14 13.28
N ASN A 376 15.75 13.86 12.97
CA ASN A 376 16.96 13.80 13.79
C ASN A 376 16.70 14.39 15.18
N LYS A 377 16.01 15.54 15.27
CA LYS A 377 15.66 16.12 16.57
C LYS A 377 14.60 15.31 17.32
N LEU A 378 13.69 14.64 16.62
CA LEU A 378 12.75 13.71 17.25
C LEU A 378 13.52 12.59 17.96
N THR A 379 14.56 12.05 17.31
CA THR A 379 15.47 11.06 17.93
C THR A 379 16.14 11.63 19.18
N LEU A 380 16.73 12.82 19.08
CA LEU A 380 17.44 13.47 20.19
C LEU A 380 16.52 13.89 21.36
N SER A 381 15.23 14.10 21.10
CA SER A 381 14.26 14.46 22.14
C SER A 381 13.94 13.32 23.11
N GLY A 382 14.28 12.07 22.75
CA GLY A 382 13.89 10.88 23.51
C GLY A 382 12.37 10.60 23.50
N LYS A 383 11.61 11.27 22.62
CA LYS A 383 10.16 11.12 22.48
C LYS A 383 9.75 10.36 21.22
N PHE A 384 10.68 9.68 20.55
CA PHE A 384 10.32 8.76 19.48
C PHE A 384 9.47 7.60 20.07
N PRO A 385 8.32 7.26 19.46
CA PRO A 385 7.42 6.26 20.03
C PRO A 385 8.00 4.85 19.96
N ALA A 386 7.91 4.08 21.04
CA ALA A 386 8.44 2.72 21.10
C ALA A 386 7.77 1.76 20.11
N ASN A 387 6.47 1.96 19.83
CA ASN A 387 5.73 1.20 18.81
C ASN A 387 6.00 1.68 17.37
N GLY A 388 6.80 2.74 17.20
CA GLY A 388 7.20 3.29 15.90
C GLY A 388 6.10 3.98 15.09
N LEU A 389 4.88 4.13 15.63
CA LEU A 389 3.76 4.78 14.94
C LEU A 389 3.63 6.24 15.35
N ILE A 390 3.71 7.12 14.34
CA ILE A 390 3.48 8.56 14.48
C ILE A 390 2.23 8.93 13.69
N TYR A 391 1.24 9.52 14.33
CA TYR A 391 0.07 10.09 13.67
C TYR A 391 0.19 11.60 13.57
N VAL A 392 -0.10 12.16 12.40
CA VAL A 392 -0.03 13.61 12.17
C VAL A 392 -1.30 14.05 11.46
N SER A 393 -1.93 15.11 11.95
CA SER A 393 -3.11 15.68 11.31
C SER A 393 -3.23 17.17 11.65
N SER A 394 -4.20 17.87 11.07
CA SER A 394 -4.44 19.28 11.37
C SER A 394 -5.92 19.62 11.27
N TYR A 395 -6.41 20.38 12.26
CA TYR A 395 -7.73 20.98 12.20
C TYR A 395 -7.82 22.01 11.07
N GLY A 396 -9.01 22.11 10.46
CA GLY A 396 -9.25 23.01 9.33
C GLY A 396 -8.61 22.54 8.02
N GLN A 397 -8.21 21.26 7.94
CA GLN A 397 -7.83 20.65 6.67
C GLN A 397 -9.01 20.65 5.70
N GLY A 398 -8.68 20.84 4.42
CA GLY A 398 -9.64 20.87 3.32
C GLY A 398 -8.90 20.71 2.00
N THR A 399 -9.48 21.16 0.90
CA THR A 399 -8.83 21.05 -0.41
C THR A 399 -7.92 22.24 -0.73
N GLY A 400 -7.08 22.10 -1.76
CA GLY A 400 -6.25 23.21 -2.26
C GLY A 400 -5.29 23.72 -1.19
N LEU A 401 -5.27 25.03 -0.93
CA LEU A 401 -4.38 25.64 0.07
C LEU A 401 -4.62 25.16 1.51
N GLN A 402 -5.81 24.63 1.79
CA GLN A 402 -6.17 24.05 3.10
C GLN A 402 -5.77 22.57 3.23
N SER A 403 -5.28 21.93 2.16
CA SER A 403 -4.81 20.54 2.23
C SER A 403 -3.69 20.36 3.26
N GLY A 404 -2.85 21.38 3.42
CA GLY A 404 -1.83 21.44 4.45
C GLY A 404 -0.95 20.19 4.49
N GLY A 405 -0.85 19.58 5.67
CA GLY A 405 -0.16 18.31 5.88
C GLY A 405 1.10 18.42 6.74
N PHE A 406 2.02 17.47 6.57
CA PHE A 406 3.26 17.43 7.33
C PHE A 406 4.47 17.18 6.44
N ARG A 407 5.65 17.60 6.89
CA ARG A 407 6.93 17.34 6.24
C ARG A 407 7.87 16.60 7.19
N LEU A 408 8.47 15.51 6.73
CA LEU A 408 9.62 14.89 7.37
C LEU A 408 10.90 15.52 6.81
N SER A 409 11.73 16.07 7.69
CA SER A 409 13.04 16.61 7.33
C SER A 409 14.16 15.96 8.15
N ASN A 410 15.39 16.04 7.65
CA ASN A 410 16.59 15.50 8.31
C ASN A 410 16.47 14.00 8.65
N GLY A 411 15.81 13.22 7.78
CA GLY A 411 15.51 11.80 7.99
C GLY A 411 16.51 10.82 7.37
N SER A 412 17.77 11.21 7.11
CA SER A 412 18.76 10.32 6.50
C SER A 412 19.06 9.10 7.38
N THR A 413 19.04 9.28 8.70
CA THR A 413 19.08 8.23 9.72
C THR A 413 17.75 8.21 10.46
N LEU A 414 17.16 7.03 10.62
CA LEU A 414 15.95 6.83 11.43
C LEU A 414 16.31 6.25 12.80
N PRO A 415 15.61 6.65 13.89
CA PRO A 415 15.88 6.13 15.24
C PRO A 415 15.58 4.64 15.39
N ALA A 416 14.51 4.19 14.77
CA ALA A 416 14.06 2.80 14.73
C ALA A 416 13.21 2.60 13.46
N LYS A 417 12.54 1.45 13.36
CA LYS A 417 11.48 1.27 12.35
C LYS A 417 10.36 2.26 12.64
N MET A 418 9.74 2.80 11.60
CA MET A 418 8.78 3.90 11.75
C MET A 418 7.68 3.83 10.70
N THR A 419 6.45 4.13 11.10
CA THR A 419 5.34 4.41 10.20
C THR A 419 4.74 5.75 10.57
N VAL A 420 4.64 6.66 9.60
CA VAL A 420 3.99 7.96 9.79
C VAL A 420 2.70 8.00 9.00
N VAL A 421 1.59 8.27 9.69
CA VAL A 421 0.25 8.27 9.10
C VAL A 421 -0.38 9.64 9.22
N SER A 422 -1.11 10.05 8.19
CA SER A 422 -1.89 11.28 8.16
C SER A 422 -3.13 11.12 7.30
N ASP A 423 -4.23 11.74 7.70
CA ASP A 423 -5.37 11.99 6.82
C ASP A 423 -5.03 13.02 5.74
N GLY A 424 -4.19 14.02 6.04
CA GLY A 424 -3.70 15.00 5.06
C GLY A 424 -2.45 14.55 4.27
N PRO A 425 -1.91 15.44 3.39
CA PRO A 425 -0.74 15.15 2.57
C PRO A 425 0.57 15.07 3.36
N ALA A 426 1.51 14.27 2.87
CA ALA A 426 2.87 14.15 3.41
C ALA A 426 3.92 14.71 2.44
N TYR A 427 4.99 15.25 3.00
CA TYR A 427 6.18 15.70 2.28
C TYR A 427 7.43 15.05 2.89
N ILE A 428 8.35 14.55 2.07
CA ILE A 428 9.64 14.01 2.53
C ILE A 428 10.76 14.85 1.92
N LYS A 429 11.59 15.45 2.77
CA LYS A 429 12.66 16.36 2.37
C LYS A 429 14.04 15.72 2.52
N GLY A 430 14.77 15.70 1.41
CA GLY A 430 16.15 15.22 1.32
C GLY A 430 16.26 13.70 1.40
N ASN A 431 17.50 13.22 1.43
CA ASN A 431 17.79 11.80 1.54
C ASN A 431 17.11 11.22 2.78
N PHE A 432 16.31 10.17 2.59
CA PHE A 432 15.50 9.59 3.63
C PHE A 432 15.87 8.12 3.83
N ASN A 433 16.20 7.75 5.08
CA ASN A 433 16.51 6.40 5.52
C ASN A 433 17.67 5.75 4.73
N THR A 434 18.72 6.54 4.47
CA THR A 434 19.89 6.16 3.65
C THR A 434 21.07 5.65 4.48
N ILE A 435 21.11 5.95 5.78
CA ILE A 435 22.15 5.51 6.70
C ILE A 435 21.53 4.52 7.69
N GLY A 436 22.07 3.30 7.75
CA GLY A 436 21.57 2.26 8.67
C GLY A 436 20.09 1.94 8.46
N LYS A 437 19.69 1.74 7.19
CA LYS A 437 18.31 1.59 6.70
C LYS A 437 17.42 0.78 7.66
N LYS A 438 16.25 1.32 8.00
CA LYS A 438 15.20 0.69 8.84
C LYS A 438 13.93 0.44 8.02
N GLY A 439 13.02 -0.39 8.53
CA GLY A 439 11.66 -0.48 7.97
C GLY A 439 10.93 0.86 8.15
N ALA A 440 10.59 1.54 7.06
CA ALA A 440 9.95 2.84 7.09
C ALA A 440 8.74 2.90 6.15
N ALA A 441 7.62 3.44 6.63
CA ALA A 441 6.44 3.72 5.81
C ALA A 441 5.86 5.12 6.04
N VAL A 442 5.22 5.65 5.00
CA VAL A 442 4.36 6.83 5.05
C VAL A 442 3.00 6.49 4.44
N ILE A 443 1.93 6.70 5.19
CA ILE A 443 0.54 6.48 4.75
C ILE A 443 -0.15 7.84 4.81
N ALA A 444 -0.54 8.40 3.66
CA ALA A 444 -1.04 9.77 3.59
C ALA A 444 -1.98 9.99 2.41
N ASP A 445 -2.84 11.02 2.48
CA ASP A 445 -3.71 11.39 1.36
C ASP A 445 -2.98 11.54 0.03
N ALA A 446 -1.78 12.14 0.06
CA ALA A 446 -0.85 12.21 -1.04
C ALA A 446 0.58 12.33 -0.52
N VAL A 447 1.56 11.78 -1.22
CA VAL A 447 2.98 11.90 -0.85
C VAL A 447 3.73 12.78 -1.83
N ASN A 448 4.61 13.64 -1.31
CA ASN A 448 5.38 14.62 -2.07
C ASN A 448 6.86 14.47 -1.73
N LEU A 449 7.73 14.45 -2.75
CA LEU A 449 9.17 14.30 -2.58
C LEU A 449 9.88 15.62 -2.90
N LEU A 450 10.65 16.10 -1.93
CA LEU A 450 11.43 17.33 -1.99
C LEU A 450 12.91 16.95 -1.89
N SER A 451 13.71 17.42 -2.83
CA SER A 451 15.12 17.05 -2.96
C SER A 451 16.00 17.55 -1.81
N ASN A 452 17.27 17.14 -1.80
CA ASN A 452 18.27 17.65 -0.87
C ASN A 452 18.45 19.19 -0.94
N SER A 453 18.15 19.82 -2.07
CA SER A 453 18.31 21.27 -2.28
C SER A 453 17.06 22.09 -1.94
N TRP A 454 15.95 21.45 -1.56
CA TRP A 454 14.74 22.16 -1.21
C TRP A 454 14.96 23.10 0.00
N ASN A 455 14.55 24.36 -0.13
CA ASN A 455 14.81 25.39 0.87
C ASN A 455 13.61 26.33 1.13
N ASP A 456 12.39 25.92 0.77
CA ASP A 456 11.15 26.69 0.98
C ASP A 456 11.07 28.05 0.23
N THR A 457 12.00 28.33 -0.69
CA THR A 457 12.04 29.60 -1.44
C THR A 457 11.14 29.63 -2.69
N LYS A 458 10.55 28.48 -3.06
CA LYS A 458 9.67 28.38 -4.23
C LYS A 458 8.54 29.41 -4.15
N ALA A 459 8.30 30.11 -5.26
CA ALA A 459 7.22 31.08 -5.45
C ALA A 459 6.54 30.87 -6.81
N LYS A 460 5.35 31.44 -6.98
CA LYS A 460 4.63 31.44 -8.26
C LYS A 460 5.53 31.94 -9.39
N GLY A 461 5.56 31.22 -10.51
CA GLY A 461 6.39 31.52 -11.67
C GLY A 461 7.87 31.15 -11.53
N THR A 462 8.29 30.56 -10.40
CA THR A 462 9.69 30.13 -10.18
C THR A 462 9.75 28.63 -9.93
N LEU A 463 10.77 27.98 -10.49
CA LEU A 463 11.01 26.55 -10.28
C LEU A 463 12.42 26.31 -9.75
N PRO A 464 12.60 26.04 -8.44
CA PRO A 464 13.91 25.81 -7.84
C PRO A 464 14.55 24.53 -8.37
N ALA A 465 15.89 24.50 -8.42
CA ALA A 465 16.64 23.34 -8.90
C ALA A 465 16.65 22.20 -7.87
N ALA A 466 16.38 20.99 -8.34
CA ALA A 466 16.51 19.78 -7.55
C ALA A 466 17.95 19.23 -7.57
N THR A 467 18.20 18.29 -6.68
CA THR A 467 19.44 17.50 -6.60
C THR A 467 19.12 16.01 -6.50
N ASN A 468 20.08 15.17 -6.88
CA ASN A 468 19.92 13.72 -6.76
C ASN A 468 19.56 13.36 -5.32
N THR A 469 18.48 12.60 -5.14
CA THR A 469 17.94 12.30 -3.81
C THR A 469 17.42 10.87 -3.77
N THR A 470 17.70 10.18 -2.66
CA THR A 470 17.30 8.78 -2.43
C THR A 470 16.31 8.68 -1.27
N TYR A 471 15.23 7.94 -1.48
CA TYR A 471 14.19 7.69 -0.48
C TYR A 471 14.02 6.18 -0.27
N ASN A 472 14.36 5.67 0.92
CA ASN A 472 14.13 4.28 1.28
C ASN A 472 12.89 4.17 2.18
N VAL A 473 11.72 4.03 1.59
CA VAL A 473 10.43 4.12 2.31
C VAL A 473 9.30 3.49 1.50
N ALA A 474 8.40 2.78 2.18
CA ALA A 474 7.13 2.35 1.63
C ALA A 474 6.10 3.48 1.70
N MET A 475 5.26 3.63 0.68
CA MET A 475 4.27 4.69 0.58
C MET A 475 2.93 4.08 0.25
N ILE A 476 1.90 4.41 1.04
CA ILE A 476 0.51 4.27 0.64
C ILE A 476 -0.04 5.68 0.44
N ALA A 477 -0.45 5.99 -0.79
CA ALA A 477 -0.81 7.34 -1.18
C ALA A 477 -2.00 7.37 -2.12
N GLY A 478 -2.78 8.46 -2.05
CA GLY A 478 -3.81 8.76 -3.02
C GLY A 478 -3.29 9.56 -4.22
N ILE A 479 -3.93 9.35 -5.37
CA ILE A 479 -3.75 10.15 -6.59
C ILE A 479 -5.14 10.63 -7.07
N ASN A 480 -5.20 11.54 -8.04
CA ASN A 480 -6.45 11.86 -8.73
C ASN A 480 -6.75 10.79 -9.79
N GLU A 481 -7.99 10.63 -10.22
CA GLU A 481 -8.32 9.71 -11.32
C GLU A 481 -7.90 10.26 -12.69
N THR A 482 -7.31 9.42 -13.56
CA THR A 482 -7.22 9.70 -15.00
C THR A 482 -8.57 9.42 -15.66
N THR A 483 -9.07 10.41 -16.39
CA THR A 483 -10.26 10.29 -17.25
C THR A 483 -9.88 10.68 -18.68
N VAL A 484 -10.72 10.32 -19.66
CA VAL A 484 -10.48 10.67 -21.08
C VAL A 484 -10.31 12.19 -21.21
N GLY A 485 -9.22 12.61 -21.85
CA GLY A 485 -8.86 14.02 -22.00
C GLY A 485 -8.26 14.69 -20.74
N LYS A 486 -8.08 13.96 -19.63
CA LYS A 486 -7.52 14.50 -18.38
C LYS A 486 -6.59 13.49 -17.70
N TYR A 487 -5.29 13.66 -17.94
CA TYR A 487 -4.24 12.91 -17.26
C TYR A 487 -4.03 13.34 -15.80
N ASN A 488 -3.83 12.37 -14.90
CA ASN A 488 -3.49 12.60 -13.48
C ASN A 488 -1.99 12.61 -13.19
N GLY A 489 -1.14 12.28 -14.17
CA GLY A 489 0.31 12.13 -14.00
C GLY A 489 0.82 10.70 -13.74
N GLY A 490 -0.06 9.71 -13.69
CA GLY A 490 0.25 8.28 -13.56
C GLY A 490 1.03 7.92 -12.29
N LEU A 491 1.60 6.72 -12.29
CA LEU A 491 2.52 6.22 -11.29
C LEU A 491 3.67 7.20 -11.05
N GLU A 492 4.17 7.82 -12.11
CA GLU A 492 5.30 8.73 -12.03
C GLU A 492 5.01 10.05 -11.30
N ASN A 493 3.74 10.28 -10.94
CA ASN A 493 3.24 11.37 -10.10
C ASN A 493 2.58 10.89 -8.78
N LEU A 494 2.54 9.57 -8.51
CA LEU A 494 2.03 9.07 -7.23
C LEU A 494 2.83 9.68 -6.05
N PRO A 495 4.18 9.65 -6.07
CA PRO A 495 4.98 10.67 -5.40
C PRO A 495 5.04 11.94 -6.26
N ARG A 496 4.53 13.05 -5.72
CA ARG A 496 4.50 14.35 -6.42
C ARG A 496 5.81 15.11 -6.26
N PHE A 497 6.22 15.81 -7.31
CA PHE A 497 7.45 16.62 -7.33
C PHE A 497 7.14 18.12 -7.42
N HIS A 498 8.07 18.95 -6.95
CA HIS A 498 7.88 20.41 -6.86
C HIS A 498 9.06 21.23 -7.39
N GLU A 499 10.04 20.60 -8.01
CA GLU A 499 11.32 21.22 -8.36
C GLU A 499 11.68 20.96 -9.83
N ASN A 500 12.74 21.59 -10.31
CA ASN A 500 13.35 21.28 -11.59
C ASN A 500 14.32 20.10 -11.43
N TRP A 501 13.87 18.92 -11.84
CA TRP A 501 14.64 17.67 -11.82
C TRP A 501 15.35 17.34 -13.14
N SER A 502 15.43 18.29 -14.08
CA SER A 502 16.12 18.06 -15.35
C SER A 502 17.56 17.60 -15.13
N GLY A 503 17.91 16.42 -15.67
CA GLY A 503 19.23 15.80 -15.49
C GLY A 503 19.52 15.32 -14.07
N LYS A 504 18.50 15.17 -13.20
CA LYS A 504 18.63 14.66 -11.83
C LYS A 504 17.92 13.32 -11.67
N THR A 505 18.42 12.51 -10.74
CA THR A 505 17.87 11.19 -10.42
C THR A 505 17.11 11.23 -9.10
N CYS A 506 15.88 10.71 -9.12
CA CYS A 506 15.12 10.35 -7.92
C CYS A 506 15.15 8.83 -7.78
N SER A 507 15.80 8.34 -6.72
CA SER A 507 15.88 6.92 -6.40
C SER A 507 14.91 6.59 -5.28
N ILE A 508 14.09 5.57 -5.47
CA ILE A 508 13.17 5.06 -4.43
C ILE A 508 13.47 3.57 -4.25
N ALA A 509 13.71 3.14 -3.02
CA ALA A 509 13.69 1.73 -2.66
C ALA A 509 12.57 1.52 -1.62
N GLY A 510 11.53 0.77 -1.96
CA GLY A 510 10.37 0.63 -1.11
C GLY A 510 9.20 -0.04 -1.81
N SER A 511 8.00 0.44 -1.50
CA SER A 511 6.74 -0.03 -2.10
C SER A 511 5.85 1.18 -2.36
N LEU A 512 5.24 1.25 -3.54
CA LEU A 512 4.36 2.34 -3.95
C LEU A 512 2.95 1.77 -4.13
N VAL A 513 2.09 2.04 -3.15
CA VAL A 513 0.74 1.48 -3.06
C VAL A 513 -0.28 2.58 -3.25
N ASN A 514 -1.26 2.37 -4.13
CA ASN A 514 -2.42 3.23 -4.30
C ASN A 514 -3.71 2.45 -4.00
N LEU A 515 -4.38 2.83 -2.92
CA LEU A 515 -5.64 2.20 -2.46
C LEU A 515 -6.84 3.17 -2.50
N TRP A 516 -6.63 4.46 -2.76
CA TRP A 516 -7.69 5.46 -2.80
C TRP A 516 -7.37 6.62 -3.74
N PHE A 517 -8.38 7.44 -4.01
CA PHE A 517 -8.20 8.77 -4.60
C PHE A 517 -7.99 9.83 -3.53
N SER A 518 -7.07 10.76 -3.78
CA SER A 518 -6.77 11.85 -2.86
C SER A 518 -8.00 12.74 -2.62
N GLN A 519 -8.35 12.93 -1.35
CA GLN A 519 -9.48 13.72 -0.86
C GLN A 519 -9.07 15.16 -0.51
N PHE A 520 -7.82 15.41 -0.10
CA PHE A 520 -7.35 16.74 0.31
C PHE A 520 -6.48 17.40 -0.77
N ALA A 521 -5.42 16.74 -1.24
CA ALA A 521 -4.54 17.27 -2.27
C ALA A 521 -5.12 17.10 -3.68
N THR A 522 -6.28 17.71 -3.95
CA THR A 522 -7.05 17.54 -5.19
C THR A 522 -6.64 18.46 -6.35
N GLY A 523 -5.62 19.30 -6.14
CA GLY A 523 -5.09 20.22 -7.15
C GLY A 523 -4.80 19.58 -8.51
N LYS A 524 -5.14 20.27 -9.60
CA LYS A 524 -4.96 19.78 -10.97
C LYS A 524 -3.50 19.45 -11.27
N TRP A 525 -3.24 18.25 -11.77
CA TRP A 525 -1.92 17.87 -12.26
C TRP A 525 -1.48 18.71 -13.47
N SER A 526 -0.23 19.12 -13.46
CA SER A 526 0.46 19.77 -14.58
C SER A 526 1.97 19.55 -14.46
N ILE A 527 2.67 19.55 -15.58
CA ILE A 527 4.13 19.49 -15.68
C ILE A 527 4.65 20.76 -16.37
N GLY A 528 5.87 21.18 -16.06
CA GLY A 528 6.48 22.42 -16.56
C GLY A 528 6.09 23.66 -15.75
N GLY A 529 6.47 24.85 -16.24
CA GLY A 529 6.23 26.11 -15.54
C GLY A 529 6.81 26.10 -14.12
N ASP A 530 5.98 26.46 -13.14
CA ASP A 530 6.30 26.42 -11.71
C ASP A 530 5.76 25.16 -10.99
N PHE A 531 5.29 24.13 -11.73
CA PHE A 531 4.88 22.86 -11.13
C PHE A 531 6.10 22.01 -10.80
N TYR A 532 6.67 21.34 -11.80
CA TYR A 532 7.90 20.56 -11.72
C TYR A 532 8.41 20.20 -13.10
N SER A 533 9.67 19.80 -13.21
CA SER A 533 10.17 18.98 -14.33
C SER A 533 10.48 17.57 -13.80
N ALA A 534 10.31 16.56 -14.64
CA ALA A 534 10.40 15.17 -14.20
C ALA A 534 11.85 14.69 -14.00
N PRO A 535 12.14 13.90 -12.94
CA PRO A 535 13.44 13.27 -12.75
C PRO A 535 13.62 12.04 -13.65
N GLN A 536 14.87 11.61 -13.81
CA GLN A 536 15.15 10.21 -14.09
C GLN A 536 14.76 9.37 -12.87
N ARG A 537 13.99 8.30 -13.08
CA ARG A 537 13.43 7.49 -11.99
C ARG A 537 14.08 6.11 -11.94
N VAL A 538 14.65 5.78 -10.78
CA VAL A 538 15.16 4.43 -10.48
C VAL A 538 14.41 3.94 -9.25
N TRP A 539 13.31 3.24 -9.48
CA TRP A 539 12.38 2.84 -8.43
C TRP A 539 12.41 1.32 -8.28
N ALA A 540 12.72 0.87 -7.08
CA ALA A 540 12.96 -0.53 -6.78
C ALA A 540 12.14 -0.99 -5.58
N TYR A 541 11.74 -2.26 -5.61
CA TYR A 541 11.24 -2.97 -4.44
C TYR A 541 12.35 -3.06 -3.39
N ASP A 542 12.02 -2.77 -2.13
CA ASP A 542 12.94 -3.06 -1.04
C ASP A 542 12.86 -4.54 -0.66
N THR A 543 13.83 -5.33 -1.11
CA THR A 543 13.90 -6.77 -0.80
C THR A 543 14.03 -7.07 0.69
N ALA A 544 14.35 -6.09 1.53
CA ALA A 544 14.29 -6.26 2.98
C ALA A 544 12.86 -6.57 3.46
N PHE A 545 11.82 -6.12 2.76
CA PHE A 545 10.41 -6.39 3.10
C PHE A 545 9.99 -7.84 2.88
N ASN A 546 10.81 -8.67 2.22
CA ASN A 546 10.68 -10.14 2.21
C ASN A 546 11.02 -10.78 3.56
N ASN A 547 11.28 -9.98 4.59
CA ASN A 547 11.40 -10.45 5.95
C ASN A 547 10.49 -9.58 6.82
N VAL A 548 9.54 -10.24 7.47
CA VAL A 548 8.60 -9.63 8.42
C VAL A 548 9.31 -8.78 9.46
N ALA A 549 10.47 -9.24 9.94
CA ALA A 549 11.27 -8.56 10.92
C ALA A 549 11.88 -7.25 10.40
N ASN A 550 11.77 -6.93 9.12
CA ASN A 550 12.21 -5.66 8.53
C ASN A 550 11.05 -4.77 8.08
N LEU A 551 9.81 -5.26 8.15
CA LEU A 551 8.65 -4.47 7.76
C LEU A 551 8.51 -3.22 8.66
N PRO A 552 7.98 -2.12 8.10
CA PRO A 552 7.52 -0.99 8.90
C PRO A 552 6.48 -1.44 9.95
N PRO A 553 6.45 -0.85 11.15
CA PRO A 553 5.41 -1.14 12.14
C PRO A 553 4.03 -0.82 11.56
N PHE A 554 2.97 -1.53 11.95
CA PHE A 554 1.62 -1.30 11.42
C PHE A 554 1.51 -1.41 9.89
N THR A 555 2.37 -2.23 9.25
CA THR A 555 2.22 -2.55 7.83
C THR A 555 0.88 -3.27 7.62
N PRO A 556 -0.02 -2.76 6.74
CA PRO A 556 -1.28 -3.43 6.48
C PRO A 556 -1.08 -4.84 5.93
N MET A 557 -1.82 -5.80 6.47
CA MET A 557 -1.74 -7.20 6.09
C MET A 557 -3.13 -7.78 5.85
N VAL A 558 -3.20 -8.61 4.82
CA VAL A 558 -4.32 -9.53 4.65
C VAL A 558 -4.08 -10.66 5.63
N VAL A 559 -5.02 -10.89 6.55
CA VAL A 559 -4.92 -12.00 7.49
C VAL A 559 -6.11 -12.91 7.34
N GLN A 560 -5.83 -14.18 7.10
CA GLN A 560 -6.81 -15.24 7.16
C GLN A 560 -6.47 -16.16 8.33
N ALA A 561 -7.48 -16.73 8.97
CA ALA A 561 -7.28 -17.82 9.91
C ALA A 561 -7.88 -19.08 9.29
N SER A 562 -7.07 -20.10 9.08
CA SER A 562 -7.47 -21.37 8.49
C SER A 562 -7.36 -22.48 9.54
N ASP A 563 -8.27 -23.45 9.50
CA ASP A 563 -8.18 -24.61 10.39
C ASP A 563 -7.11 -25.56 9.84
N VAL A 564 -6.19 -25.99 10.70
CA VAL A 564 -5.18 -27.00 10.34
C VAL A 564 -5.85 -28.36 10.48
N VAL A 565 -6.67 -28.70 9.48
CA VAL A 565 -7.40 -29.98 9.24
C VAL A 565 -7.77 -30.77 10.52
N SER A 566 -9.08 -30.88 10.82
CA SER A 566 -9.60 -32.00 11.62
C SER A 566 -10.03 -33.16 10.73
#